data_AF-A0A4Q5YYV1-F1
#
_entry.id   AF-A0A4Q5YYV1-F1
#
_cell.length_a   1.000
_cell.length_b   1.000
_cell.length_c   1.000
_cell.angle_alpha   90.00
_cell.angle_beta   90.00
_cell.angle_gamma   90.00
#
_symmetry.space_group_name_H-M   'P 1'
#
loop_
_entity.id
_entity.type
_entity.pdbx_description
1 polymer ?
#
loop_
_entity_poly.entity_id
_entity_poly.type
_entity_poly.pdbx_seq_one_letter_code
_entity_poly.pdbx_strand_id
1 'polypeptide(L)'
;DHIRAISFTIADGQLPSNTGAGYVIRRILRRAVRYYYSYLAYQQPLLHQLLPVIATQFETVFPELKSQEAFVAKVIREEEEAFLRTLAKGLNRLDAYITEVKLSPWGGSFITGGDVDTNKVISDELKYSSQKSQKTISGPIAFELYDTYGFPLDLTKLIASEQGWEVDEAEFNTEMQKQKERSRAATAIDTEDWVVVNEGSSNEFVGYDSLEAKAKVLKYRKVKAKGKEAYQVVLDRTPFYAESGGQVGDTGQLAVGSRQYAVLDTKKENDLIVHILDEQPESLEGEVIATVDASKRKHTAIHHSATHLLHAALRNVLGTHVAQKGSLVNADYLRFDFSHFSKMTDEEIREVERIVNEKIRENIPVVIRILPKEEAVKSGAMALFGEKYGDTVRVVTIDPTYSVELCGGTFGQIRVSGFLGF
;
A
#
# COMPACT_ATOMS: atom_id res chain seq x y z
N ASP A 1 -5.66 -4.63 -31.77
CA ASP A 1 -5.12 -3.39 -31.16
C ASP A 1 -5.02 -3.41 -29.65
N HIS A 2 -6.10 -3.59 -28.88
CA HIS A 2 -6.01 -3.61 -27.41
C HIS A 2 -4.94 -4.56 -26.86
N ILE A 3 -4.93 -5.81 -27.33
CA ILE A 3 -3.92 -6.80 -26.93
C ILE A 3 -2.49 -6.38 -27.27
N ARG A 4 -2.27 -5.65 -28.37
CA ARG A 4 -0.96 -5.11 -28.74
C ARG A 4 -0.49 -4.08 -27.71
N ALA A 5 -1.34 -3.11 -27.36
CA ALA A 5 -1.04 -2.10 -26.36
C ALA A 5 -0.77 -2.71 -24.97
N ILE A 6 -1.59 -3.68 -24.55
CA ILE A 6 -1.44 -4.38 -23.27
C ILE A 6 -0.13 -5.17 -23.23
N SER A 7 0.17 -5.92 -24.29
CA SER A 7 1.34 -6.81 -24.33
C SER A 7 2.65 -6.04 -24.23
N PHE A 8 2.80 -4.95 -24.99
CA PHE A 8 4.01 -4.14 -24.94
C PHE A 8 4.20 -3.46 -23.60
N THR A 9 3.14 -2.87 -23.03
CA THR A 9 3.23 -2.19 -21.73
C THR A 9 3.62 -3.14 -20.59
N ILE A 10 3.13 -4.38 -20.62
CA ILE A 10 3.53 -5.40 -19.64
C ILE A 10 4.98 -5.85 -19.87
N ALA A 11 5.42 -6.04 -21.11
CA ALA A 11 6.80 -6.41 -21.40
C ALA A 11 7.81 -5.32 -21.01
N ASP A 12 7.39 -4.05 -21.05
CA ASP A 12 8.14 -2.90 -20.51
C ASP A 12 8.15 -2.83 -18.96
N GLY A 13 7.55 -3.81 -18.29
CA GLY A 13 7.54 -3.94 -16.83
C GLY A 13 6.37 -3.26 -16.12
N GLN A 14 5.43 -2.65 -16.85
CA GLN A 14 4.26 -2.03 -16.25
C GLN A 14 3.13 -3.05 -16.06
N LEU A 15 2.86 -3.42 -14.80
CA LEU A 15 1.79 -4.36 -14.48
C LEU A 15 0.41 -3.68 -14.32
N PRO A 16 -0.69 -4.40 -14.62
CA PRO A 16 -2.05 -3.99 -14.29
C PRO A 16 -2.20 -3.70 -12.79
N SER A 17 -2.88 -2.61 -12.44
CA SER A 17 -3.08 -2.19 -11.05
C SER A 17 -4.33 -1.31 -10.90
N ASN A 18 -4.64 -0.90 -9.66
CA ASN A 18 -5.75 0.02 -9.39
C ASN A 18 -5.38 1.51 -9.54
N THR A 19 -4.12 1.85 -9.82
CA THR A 19 -3.63 3.24 -9.82
C THR A 19 -2.63 3.52 -10.95
N GLY A 20 -2.50 4.79 -11.34
CA GLY A 20 -1.49 5.24 -12.30
C GLY A 20 -1.55 4.53 -13.66
N ALA A 21 -0.40 4.20 -14.23
CA ALA A 21 -0.31 3.54 -15.53
C ALA A 21 -0.94 2.13 -15.54
N GLY A 22 -0.82 1.38 -14.44
CA GLY A 22 -1.43 0.05 -14.31
C GLY A 22 -2.96 0.07 -14.38
N TYR A 23 -3.60 1.16 -13.92
CA TYR A 23 -5.05 1.37 -14.09
C TYR A 23 -5.45 1.48 -15.57
N VAL A 24 -4.64 2.19 -16.37
CA VAL A 24 -4.89 2.36 -17.81
C VAL A 24 -4.80 1.01 -18.53
N ILE A 25 -3.80 0.20 -18.21
CA ILE A 25 -3.66 -1.16 -18.78
C ILE A 25 -4.89 -2.00 -18.46
N ARG A 26 -5.29 -2.02 -17.18
CA ARG A 26 -6.48 -2.73 -16.72
C ARG A 26 -7.75 -2.25 -17.42
N ARG A 27 -7.90 -0.95 -17.66
CA ARG A 27 -9.02 -0.37 -18.42
C ARG A 27 -9.07 -0.89 -19.86
N ILE A 28 -7.93 -0.89 -20.56
CA ILE A 28 -7.86 -1.38 -21.95
C ILE A 28 -8.17 -2.88 -22.02
N LEU A 29 -7.60 -3.67 -21.10
CA LEU A 29 -7.86 -5.11 -20.98
C LEU A 29 -9.35 -5.38 -20.76
N ARG A 30 -9.98 -4.73 -19.78
CA ARG A 30 -11.39 -4.94 -19.44
C ARG A 30 -12.33 -4.56 -20.58
N ARG A 31 -12.00 -3.53 -21.37
CA ARG A 31 -12.75 -3.19 -22.60
C ARG A 31 -12.68 -4.29 -23.65
N ALA A 32 -11.49 -4.87 -23.86
CA ALA A 32 -11.32 -5.99 -24.76
C ALA A 32 -12.07 -7.24 -24.27
N VAL A 33 -12.01 -7.51 -22.96
CA VAL A 33 -12.75 -8.62 -22.32
C VAL A 33 -14.24 -8.50 -22.50
N ARG A 34 -14.80 -7.32 -22.17
CA ARG A 34 -16.21 -7.06 -22.38
C ARG A 34 -16.61 -7.23 -23.85
N TYR A 35 -15.77 -6.80 -24.78
CA TYR A 35 -16.10 -6.90 -26.21
C TYR A 35 -16.26 -8.35 -26.65
N TYR A 36 -15.28 -9.22 -26.36
CA TYR A 36 -15.39 -10.63 -26.76
C TYR A 36 -16.50 -11.36 -25.98
N TYR A 37 -16.74 -10.97 -24.72
CA TYR A 37 -17.80 -11.51 -23.88
C TYR A 37 -19.20 -11.20 -24.44
N SER A 38 -19.46 -9.94 -24.80
CA SER A 38 -20.78 -9.48 -25.21
C SER A 38 -21.09 -9.70 -26.70
N TYR A 39 -20.08 -9.62 -27.58
CA TYR A 39 -20.31 -9.59 -29.04
C TYR A 39 -19.77 -10.81 -29.80
N LEU A 40 -18.77 -11.51 -29.26
CA LEU A 40 -18.18 -12.68 -29.91
C LEU A 40 -18.67 -14.01 -29.30
N ALA A 41 -19.59 -13.93 -28.33
CA ALA A 41 -20.10 -15.08 -27.58
C ALA A 41 -18.98 -15.96 -26.95
N TYR A 42 -17.85 -15.34 -26.60
CA TYR A 42 -16.71 -16.03 -26.00
C TYR A 42 -16.62 -15.65 -24.52
N GLN A 43 -16.70 -16.60 -23.59
CA GLN A 43 -16.78 -16.30 -22.16
C GLN A 43 -15.56 -16.81 -21.36
N GLN A 44 -14.51 -17.22 -22.07
CA GLN A 44 -13.26 -17.68 -21.49
C GLN A 44 -12.14 -16.65 -21.73
N PRO A 45 -10.99 -16.74 -21.05
CA PRO A 45 -9.81 -15.93 -21.38
C PRO A 45 -9.39 -16.14 -22.83
N LEU A 46 -9.26 -15.06 -23.60
CA LEU A 46 -9.00 -15.08 -25.05
C LEU A 46 -7.71 -14.35 -25.41
N LEU A 47 -7.47 -13.21 -24.78
CA LEU A 47 -6.41 -12.28 -25.18
C LEU A 47 -5.03 -12.92 -25.03
N HIS A 48 -4.81 -13.72 -23.98
CA HIS A 48 -3.55 -14.45 -23.82
C HIS A 48 -3.28 -15.45 -24.96
N GLN A 49 -4.31 -15.99 -25.61
CA GLN A 49 -4.18 -16.93 -26.75
C GLN A 49 -3.75 -16.20 -28.03
N LEU A 50 -4.03 -14.90 -28.13
CA LEU A 50 -3.63 -14.06 -29.26
C LEU A 50 -2.20 -13.54 -29.13
N LEU A 51 -1.62 -13.59 -27.93
CA LEU A 51 -0.28 -13.07 -27.64
C LEU A 51 0.83 -13.70 -28.50
N PRO A 52 0.90 -15.04 -28.70
CA PRO A 52 2.00 -15.65 -29.47
C PRO A 52 2.10 -15.13 -30.90
N VAL A 53 0.96 -14.81 -31.53
CA VAL A 53 0.90 -14.24 -32.88
C VAL A 53 1.52 -12.84 -32.90
N ILE A 54 1.23 -12.02 -31.89
CA ILE A 54 1.78 -10.67 -31.77
C ILE A 54 3.27 -10.73 -31.44
N ALA A 55 3.67 -11.57 -30.50
CA ALA A 55 5.07 -11.74 -30.13
C ALA A 55 5.92 -12.14 -31.34
N THR A 56 5.43 -13.05 -32.17
CA THR A 56 6.10 -13.48 -33.41
C THR A 56 6.11 -12.37 -34.47
N GLN A 57 4.99 -11.65 -34.65
CA GLN A 57 4.92 -10.55 -35.62
C GLN A 57 5.93 -9.42 -35.34
N PHE A 58 6.24 -9.18 -34.06
CA PHE A 58 7.10 -8.08 -33.63
C PHE A 58 8.49 -8.51 -33.15
N GLU A 59 8.86 -9.79 -33.27
CA GLU A 59 10.10 -10.32 -32.70
C GLU A 59 11.37 -9.59 -33.14
N THR A 60 11.39 -9.04 -34.36
CA THR A 60 12.54 -8.32 -34.90
C THR A 60 12.61 -6.86 -34.44
N VAL A 61 11.48 -6.26 -34.07
CA VAL A 61 11.38 -4.83 -33.69
C VAL A 61 11.31 -4.67 -32.18
N PHE A 62 10.74 -5.65 -31.48
CA PHE A 62 10.52 -5.66 -30.05
C PHE A 62 10.76 -7.08 -29.50
N PRO A 63 12.02 -7.53 -29.47
CA PRO A 63 12.40 -8.88 -29.03
C PRO A 63 12.04 -9.16 -27.57
N GLU A 64 11.89 -8.12 -26.74
CA GLU A 64 11.55 -8.21 -25.33
C GLU A 64 10.22 -8.92 -25.12
N LEU A 65 9.20 -8.62 -25.94
CA LEU A 65 7.89 -9.29 -25.86
C LEU A 65 8.01 -10.79 -26.15
N LYS A 66 8.86 -11.17 -27.11
CA LYS A 66 9.09 -12.58 -27.43
C LYS A 66 9.82 -13.30 -26.31
N SER A 67 10.85 -12.65 -25.76
CA SER A 67 11.64 -13.22 -24.64
C SER A 67 10.81 -13.41 -23.36
N GLN A 68 9.78 -12.57 -23.17
CA GLN A 68 8.90 -12.58 -22.00
C GLN A 68 7.50 -13.14 -22.29
N GLU A 69 7.30 -13.82 -23.42
CA GLU A 69 5.96 -14.22 -23.92
C GLU A 69 5.15 -14.97 -22.85
N ALA A 70 5.75 -15.97 -22.21
CA ALA A 70 5.08 -16.78 -21.18
C ALA A 70 4.61 -15.94 -19.98
N PHE A 71 5.44 -14.99 -19.54
CA PHE A 71 5.11 -14.09 -18.44
C PHE A 71 3.96 -13.16 -18.81
N VAL A 72 4.04 -12.50 -19.96
CA VAL A 72 3.00 -11.58 -20.43
C VAL A 72 1.68 -12.33 -20.64
N ALA A 73 1.70 -13.55 -21.18
CA ALA A 73 0.50 -14.38 -21.33
C ALA A 73 -0.11 -14.73 -19.96
N LYS A 74 0.71 -15.09 -18.97
CA LYS A 74 0.24 -15.39 -17.61
C LYS A 74 -0.43 -14.16 -16.98
N VAL A 75 0.20 -12.99 -17.05
CA VAL A 75 -0.37 -11.73 -16.53
C VAL A 75 -1.73 -11.42 -17.16
N ILE A 76 -1.82 -11.50 -18.50
CA ILE A 76 -3.06 -11.20 -19.23
C ILE A 76 -4.15 -12.19 -18.83
N ARG A 77 -3.85 -13.49 -18.82
CA ARG A 77 -4.81 -14.55 -18.47
C ARG A 77 -5.37 -14.35 -17.06
N GLU A 78 -4.52 -14.07 -16.08
CA GLU A 78 -4.96 -13.88 -14.69
C GLU A 78 -5.89 -12.68 -14.53
N GLU A 79 -5.61 -11.56 -15.22
CA GLU A 79 -6.50 -10.39 -15.22
C GLU A 79 -7.80 -10.65 -15.98
N GLU A 80 -7.77 -11.41 -17.08
CA GLU A 80 -8.97 -11.85 -17.80
C GLU A 80 -9.86 -12.70 -16.88
N GLU A 81 -9.29 -13.73 -16.24
CA GLU A 81 -10.02 -14.62 -15.33
C GLU A 81 -10.60 -13.85 -14.13
N ALA A 82 -9.79 -12.98 -13.51
CA ALA A 82 -10.23 -12.15 -12.40
C ALA A 82 -11.40 -11.26 -12.77
N PHE A 83 -11.36 -10.65 -13.96
CA PHE A 83 -12.41 -9.77 -14.41
C PHE A 83 -13.66 -10.54 -14.88
N LEU A 84 -13.51 -11.66 -15.59
CA LEU A 84 -14.63 -12.50 -16.02
C LEU A 84 -15.49 -12.97 -14.83
N ARG A 85 -14.86 -13.28 -13.68
CA ARG A 85 -15.56 -13.65 -12.44
C ARG A 85 -16.51 -12.57 -11.91
N THR A 86 -16.21 -11.30 -12.13
CA THR A 86 -17.02 -10.18 -11.65
C THR A 86 -17.89 -9.56 -12.73
N LEU A 87 -17.48 -9.65 -14.00
CA LEU A 87 -18.14 -9.06 -15.15
C LEU A 87 -19.61 -9.46 -15.24
N ALA A 88 -19.93 -10.76 -15.16
CA ALA A 88 -21.30 -11.25 -15.26
C ALA A 88 -22.21 -10.65 -14.16
N LYS A 89 -21.73 -10.60 -12.92
CA LYS A 89 -22.49 -10.03 -11.79
C LYS A 89 -22.71 -8.52 -11.97
N GLY A 90 -21.67 -7.81 -12.39
CA GLY A 90 -21.74 -6.37 -12.64
C GLY A 90 -22.70 -6.01 -13.78
N LEU A 91 -22.67 -6.76 -14.88
CA LEU A 91 -23.61 -6.60 -16.00
C LEU A 91 -25.05 -6.84 -15.54
N ASN A 92 -25.32 -7.95 -14.85
CA ASN A 92 -26.66 -8.26 -14.36
C ASN A 92 -27.20 -7.17 -13.41
N ARG A 93 -26.35 -6.65 -12.51
CA ARG A 93 -26.76 -5.57 -11.59
C ARG A 93 -27.04 -4.27 -12.33
N LEU A 94 -26.21 -3.92 -13.30
CA LEU A 94 -26.39 -2.74 -14.14
C LEU A 94 -27.68 -2.83 -14.98
N ASP A 95 -27.93 -3.98 -15.61
CA ASP A 95 -29.13 -4.22 -16.41
C ASP A 95 -30.40 -4.23 -15.54
N ALA A 96 -30.34 -4.80 -14.33
CA ALA A 96 -31.44 -4.75 -13.37
C ALA A 96 -31.81 -3.30 -13.02
N TYR A 97 -30.81 -2.47 -12.70
CA TYR A 97 -31.05 -1.05 -12.39
C TYR A 97 -31.65 -0.29 -13.59
N ILE A 98 -31.06 -0.45 -14.79
CA ILE A 98 -31.57 0.19 -16.01
C ILE A 98 -33.01 -0.25 -16.28
N THR A 99 -33.34 -1.52 -16.01
CA THR A 99 -34.69 -2.07 -16.19
C THR A 99 -35.67 -1.53 -15.15
N GLU A 100 -35.29 -1.46 -13.87
CA GLU A 100 -36.09 -0.88 -12.79
C GLU A 100 -36.48 0.57 -13.09
N VAL A 101 -35.53 1.39 -13.54
CA VAL A 101 -35.80 2.80 -13.89
C VAL A 101 -36.65 2.91 -15.17
N LYS A 102 -36.48 2.01 -16.16
CA LYS A 102 -37.38 1.95 -17.33
C LYS A 102 -38.82 1.56 -16.96
N LEU A 103 -38.99 0.68 -15.99
CA LEU A 103 -40.30 0.19 -15.53
C LEU A 103 -40.98 1.14 -14.53
N SER A 104 -40.24 2.04 -13.88
CA SER A 104 -40.75 3.09 -13.00
C SER A 104 -40.26 4.48 -13.43
N PRO A 105 -40.81 5.07 -14.52
CA PRO A 105 -40.41 6.41 -15.00
C PRO A 105 -40.81 7.54 -14.04
N TRP A 106 -41.67 7.24 -13.07
CA TRP A 106 -42.12 8.11 -12.00
C TRP A 106 -41.84 7.37 -10.70
N GLY A 107 -40.70 7.63 -10.07
CA GLY A 107 -40.17 6.85 -8.95
C GLY A 107 -41.25 6.47 -7.93
N GLY A 108 -41.46 5.17 -7.73
CA GLY A 108 -42.45 4.66 -6.80
C GLY A 108 -41.97 3.36 -6.17
N SER A 109 -41.60 3.45 -4.88
CA SER A 109 -41.53 2.28 -4.01
C SER A 109 -42.91 1.64 -3.93
N PHE A 110 -42.98 0.32 -4.06
CA PHE A 110 -44.19 -0.45 -3.85
C PHE A 110 -44.74 -0.17 -2.44
N ILE A 111 -46.00 0.25 -2.37
CA ILE A 111 -46.79 0.28 -1.13
C ILE A 111 -46.94 -1.15 -0.65
N THR A 112 -46.38 -1.47 0.52
CA THR A 112 -46.80 -2.63 1.31
C THR A 112 -47.51 -2.12 2.57
N GLY A 113 -48.84 -2.17 2.53
CA GLY A 113 -49.76 -2.36 3.66
C GLY A 113 -49.65 -1.43 4.88
N GLY A 114 -50.69 -0.62 5.10
CA GLY A 114 -51.01 -0.06 6.42
C GLY A 114 -51.51 1.39 6.35
N ASP A 115 -52.71 1.60 6.88
CA ASP A 115 -53.44 2.88 6.95
C ASP A 115 -52.57 4.07 7.38
N VAL A 116 -52.25 4.99 6.46
CA VAL A 116 -51.73 6.32 6.80
C VAL A 116 -52.35 7.37 5.87
N ASP A 117 -52.85 8.42 6.53
CA ASP A 117 -53.58 9.58 6.03
C ASP A 117 -52.95 10.25 4.80
N THR A 118 -53.63 10.11 3.65
CA THR A 118 -53.11 10.43 2.30
C THR A 118 -52.91 11.91 2.02
N ASN A 119 -53.35 12.83 2.87
CA ASN A 119 -53.23 14.27 2.59
C ASN A 119 -52.03 14.96 3.24
N LYS A 120 -51.23 14.25 4.06
CA LYS A 120 -50.06 14.84 4.74
C LYS A 120 -48.71 14.45 4.11
N VAL A 121 -48.69 13.43 3.25
CA VAL A 121 -47.48 12.96 2.54
C VAL A 121 -47.30 13.66 1.19
N ILE A 122 -48.40 14.18 0.61
CA ILE A 122 -48.42 14.79 -0.73
C ILE A 122 -47.61 16.11 -0.80
N SER A 123 -47.45 16.86 0.30
CA SER A 123 -46.77 18.16 0.24
C SER A 123 -45.24 18.09 0.19
N ASP A 124 -44.64 16.98 0.63
CA ASP A 124 -43.18 16.79 0.62
C ASP A 124 -42.70 15.93 -0.56
N GLU A 125 -43.52 15.01 -1.07
CA GLU A 125 -43.21 14.21 -2.28
C GLU A 125 -43.27 15.04 -3.58
N LEU A 126 -44.10 16.08 -3.63
CA LEU A 126 -44.20 16.97 -4.80
C LEU A 126 -43.05 17.97 -4.93
N LYS A 127 -42.17 18.10 -3.92
CA LYS A 127 -40.95 18.93 -4.03
C LYS A 127 -39.77 18.20 -4.67
N TYR A 128 -39.81 16.87 -4.75
CA TYR A 128 -38.77 16.07 -5.42
C TYR A 128 -39.15 15.60 -6.83
N SER A 129 -40.41 15.77 -7.29
CA SER A 129 -40.85 15.25 -8.60
C SER A 129 -40.64 16.20 -9.79
N SER A 130 -39.86 17.27 -9.65
CA SER A 130 -39.58 18.20 -10.76
C SER A 130 -38.18 18.10 -11.39
N GLN A 131 -37.37 17.07 -11.08
CA GLN A 131 -36.06 16.90 -11.71
C GLN A 131 -35.75 15.46 -12.16
N LYS A 132 -35.48 15.36 -13.47
CA LYS A 132 -34.86 14.27 -14.23
C LYS A 132 -35.74 13.07 -14.63
N SER A 133 -36.43 13.24 -15.76
CA SER A 133 -36.62 12.19 -16.78
C SER A 133 -35.30 11.78 -17.46
N GLN A 134 -34.18 11.84 -16.74
CA GLN A 134 -32.86 11.75 -17.32
C GLN A 134 -32.38 10.31 -17.16
N LYS A 135 -32.05 9.68 -18.29
CA LYS A 135 -31.36 8.38 -18.35
C LYS A 135 -30.00 8.52 -17.67
N THR A 136 -29.98 8.56 -16.35
CA THR A 136 -28.80 8.82 -15.54
C THR A 136 -28.71 7.75 -14.45
N ILE A 137 -27.57 7.11 -14.36
CA ILE A 137 -27.20 6.21 -13.26
C ILE A 137 -26.65 7.06 -12.13
N SER A 138 -27.24 6.95 -10.94
CA SER A 138 -26.81 7.74 -9.78
C SER A 138 -25.40 7.35 -9.31
N GLY A 139 -24.73 8.29 -8.65
CA GLY A 139 -23.42 8.11 -8.07
C GLY A 139 -23.32 6.94 -7.10
N PRO A 140 -24.26 6.77 -6.14
CA PRO A 140 -24.27 5.65 -5.20
C PRO A 140 -24.37 4.29 -5.88
N ILE A 141 -25.12 4.17 -6.99
CA ILE A 141 -25.24 2.91 -7.73
C ILE A 141 -23.96 2.63 -8.52
N ALA A 142 -23.39 3.66 -9.17
CA ALA A 142 -22.09 3.53 -9.81
C ALA A 142 -20.97 3.20 -8.80
N PHE A 143 -21.07 3.74 -7.58
CA PHE A 143 -20.17 3.45 -6.47
C PHE A 143 -20.38 2.02 -5.93
N GLU A 144 -21.61 1.55 -5.78
CA GLU A 144 -21.93 0.16 -5.42
C GLU A 144 -21.35 -0.83 -6.44
N LEU A 145 -21.54 -0.56 -7.74
CA LEU A 145 -20.96 -1.35 -8.83
C LEU A 145 -19.43 -1.41 -8.71
N TYR A 146 -18.79 -0.29 -8.42
CA TYR A 146 -17.34 -0.18 -8.25
C TYR A 146 -16.82 -0.88 -6.99
N ASP A 147 -17.37 -0.58 -5.82
CA ASP A 147 -16.88 -0.99 -4.50
C ASP A 147 -17.29 -2.43 -4.16
N THR A 148 -18.54 -2.80 -4.41
CA THR A 148 -19.11 -4.11 -4.04
C THR A 148 -18.89 -5.16 -5.12
N TYR A 149 -19.11 -4.82 -6.39
CA TYR A 149 -19.07 -5.78 -7.49
C TYR A 149 -17.75 -5.74 -8.26
N GLY A 150 -16.82 -4.84 -7.93
CA GLY A 150 -15.55 -4.67 -8.64
C GLY A 150 -15.72 -4.25 -10.10
N PHE A 151 -16.87 -3.66 -10.44
CA PHE A 151 -17.27 -3.28 -11.78
C PHE A 151 -16.84 -1.82 -12.04
N PRO A 152 -15.80 -1.58 -12.85
CA PRO A 152 -15.17 -0.27 -12.94
C PRO A 152 -16.09 0.79 -13.55
N LEU A 153 -16.02 2.02 -12.99
CA LEU A 153 -16.79 3.18 -13.45
C LEU A 153 -16.69 3.41 -14.96
N ASP A 154 -15.49 3.28 -15.55
CA ASP A 154 -15.28 3.45 -16.99
C ASP A 154 -16.13 2.50 -17.83
N LEU A 155 -16.33 1.27 -17.35
CA LEU A 155 -17.14 0.29 -18.05
C LEU A 155 -18.63 0.56 -17.84
N THR A 156 -19.02 0.96 -16.62
CA THR A 156 -20.38 1.46 -16.34
C THR A 156 -20.74 2.59 -17.29
N LYS A 157 -19.86 3.58 -17.44
CA LYS A 157 -20.03 4.72 -18.37
C LYS A 157 -20.14 4.27 -19.82
N LEU A 158 -19.25 3.37 -20.26
CA LEU A 158 -19.27 2.86 -21.62
C LEU A 158 -20.61 2.18 -21.94
N ILE A 159 -21.04 1.25 -21.11
CA ILE A 159 -22.29 0.49 -21.32
C ILE A 159 -23.51 1.40 -21.21
N ALA A 160 -23.51 2.31 -20.23
CA ALA A 160 -24.55 3.32 -20.09
C ALA A 160 -24.68 4.11 -21.40
N SER A 161 -23.58 4.64 -21.92
CA SER A 161 -23.59 5.47 -23.14
C SER A 161 -24.10 4.72 -24.37
N GLU A 162 -23.79 3.42 -24.52
CA GLU A 162 -24.30 2.58 -25.60
C GLU A 162 -25.83 2.38 -25.54
N GLN A 163 -26.41 2.48 -24.35
CA GLN A 163 -27.87 2.43 -24.13
C GLN A 163 -28.52 3.83 -24.06
N GLY A 164 -27.73 4.88 -24.29
CA GLY A 164 -28.14 6.29 -24.19
C GLY A 164 -28.33 6.78 -22.75
N TRP A 165 -27.66 6.15 -21.78
CA TRP A 165 -27.60 6.57 -20.37
C TRP A 165 -26.27 7.28 -20.07
N GLU A 166 -26.30 8.15 -19.07
CA GLU A 166 -25.13 8.80 -18.47
C GLU A 166 -24.93 8.32 -17.03
N VAL A 167 -23.75 8.55 -16.47
CA VAL A 167 -23.47 8.27 -15.05
C VAL A 167 -23.22 9.61 -14.36
N ASP A 168 -23.82 9.82 -13.19
CA ASP A 168 -23.54 10.99 -12.37
C ASP A 168 -22.17 10.85 -11.69
N GLU A 169 -21.13 11.31 -12.38
CA GLU A 169 -19.76 11.25 -11.91
C GLU A 169 -19.51 12.16 -10.70
N ALA A 170 -20.25 13.26 -10.57
CA ALA A 170 -20.10 14.18 -9.45
C ALA A 170 -20.57 13.51 -8.16
N GLU A 171 -21.71 12.83 -8.21
CA GLU A 171 -22.24 12.08 -7.09
C GLU A 171 -21.37 10.84 -6.76
N PHE A 172 -20.86 10.14 -7.78
CA PHE A 172 -19.88 9.04 -7.58
C PHE A 172 -18.64 9.53 -6.84
N ASN A 173 -18.08 10.66 -7.28
CA ASN A 173 -16.90 11.26 -6.64
C ASN A 173 -17.20 11.68 -5.19
N THR A 174 -18.42 12.11 -4.90
CA THR A 174 -18.86 12.44 -3.54
C THR A 174 -18.83 11.20 -2.64
N GLU A 175 -19.32 10.04 -3.10
CA GLU A 175 -19.23 8.78 -2.35
C GLU A 175 -17.77 8.32 -2.15
N MET A 176 -16.93 8.47 -3.18
CA MET A 176 -15.48 8.22 -3.06
C MET A 176 -14.81 9.12 -2.02
N GLN A 177 -15.22 10.39 -1.89
CA GLN A 177 -14.70 11.28 -0.85
C GLN A 177 -15.18 10.90 0.54
N LYS A 178 -16.47 10.56 0.71
CA LYS A 178 -17.00 10.07 1.99
C LYS A 178 -16.23 8.83 2.48
N GLN A 179 -15.90 7.90 1.58
CA GLN A 179 -15.08 6.73 1.91
C GLN A 179 -13.67 7.15 2.38
N LYS A 180 -13.00 8.06 1.68
CA LYS A 180 -11.67 8.58 2.04
C LYS A 180 -11.66 9.35 3.36
N GLU A 181 -12.67 10.18 3.60
CA GLU A 181 -12.81 10.96 4.83
C GLU A 181 -13.00 10.07 6.05
N ARG A 182 -13.83 9.02 5.93
CA ARG A 182 -13.97 7.99 6.99
C ARG A 182 -12.63 7.35 7.33
N SER A 183 -11.80 7.05 6.33
CA SER A 183 -10.44 6.53 6.56
C SER A 183 -9.50 7.55 7.22
N ARG A 184 -9.58 8.84 6.86
CA ARG A 184 -8.74 9.92 7.42
C ARG A 184 -9.12 10.32 8.84
N ALA A 185 -10.41 10.39 9.15
CA ALA A 185 -10.90 10.74 10.47
C ALA A 185 -10.41 9.77 11.56
N ALA A 186 -10.14 8.51 11.20
CA ALA A 186 -9.55 7.52 12.10
C ALA A 186 -8.08 7.82 12.50
N THR A 187 -7.41 8.76 11.83
CA THR A 187 -5.97 9.07 11.96
C THR A 187 -5.70 10.51 12.45
N ALA A 188 -6.72 11.34 12.66
CA ALA A 188 -6.51 12.73 13.11
C ALA A 188 -5.91 12.78 14.53
N ILE A 189 -4.81 13.51 14.67
CA ILE A 189 -4.16 13.84 15.95
C ILE A 189 -4.25 15.36 16.11
N ASP A 190 -4.84 15.80 17.22
CA ASP A 190 -4.84 17.21 17.61
C ASP A 190 -3.54 17.52 18.36
N THR A 191 -2.82 18.56 17.96
CA THR A 191 -1.49 18.88 18.47
C THR A 191 -1.45 20.31 19.00
N GLU A 192 -1.02 20.49 20.24
CA GLU A 192 -0.70 21.80 20.77
C GLU A 192 0.64 22.33 20.21
N ASP A 193 0.94 23.60 20.50
CA ASP A 193 2.22 24.21 20.14
C ASP A 193 3.40 23.61 20.91
N TRP A 194 4.58 23.66 20.30
CA TRP A 194 5.81 23.21 20.95
C TRP A 194 6.22 24.14 22.09
N VAL A 195 6.44 23.57 23.27
CA VAL A 195 7.11 24.23 24.39
C VAL A 195 8.61 23.93 24.30
N VAL A 196 9.41 24.97 24.07
CA VAL A 196 10.87 24.86 23.97
C VAL A 196 11.46 24.83 25.38
N VAL A 197 12.33 23.85 25.64
CA VAL A 197 13.04 23.66 26.91
C VAL A 197 14.51 24.04 26.79
N ASN A 198 15.17 23.61 25.72
CA ASN A 198 16.57 23.96 25.44
C ASN A 198 16.71 24.46 24.01
N GLU A 199 17.47 25.54 23.81
CA GLU A 199 17.85 26.00 22.48
C GLU A 199 18.91 25.07 21.89
N GLY A 200 18.58 24.42 20.77
CA GLY A 200 19.47 23.48 20.09
C GLY A 200 18.77 22.83 18.90
N SER A 201 19.55 22.45 17.89
CA SER A 201 19.03 21.89 16.62
C SER A 201 19.52 20.48 16.32
N SER A 202 20.50 19.94 17.05
CA SER A 202 20.92 18.55 16.82
C SER A 202 19.84 17.64 17.37
N ASN A 203 19.31 16.73 16.55
CA ASN A 203 18.42 15.63 16.91
C ASN A 203 19.08 14.35 16.36
N GLU A 204 20.24 14.01 16.95
CA GLU A 204 21.15 13.00 16.40
C GLU A 204 20.68 11.59 16.76
N PHE A 205 20.57 10.72 15.75
CA PHE A 205 20.29 9.31 15.97
C PHE A 205 21.58 8.53 16.24
N VAL A 206 21.73 7.99 17.45
CA VAL A 206 22.89 7.17 17.88
C VAL A 206 22.52 5.68 18.02
N GLY A 207 21.30 5.31 17.65
CA GLY A 207 20.71 4.00 17.91
C GLY A 207 21.22 2.84 17.05
N TYR A 208 22.14 3.11 16.11
CA TYR A 208 22.83 2.06 15.38
C TYR A 208 23.85 1.32 16.25
N ASP A 209 24.50 2.04 17.17
CA ASP A 209 25.62 1.54 17.96
C ASP A 209 25.28 1.38 19.45
N SER A 210 24.30 2.14 19.95
CA SER A 210 23.88 2.09 21.36
C SER A 210 22.37 1.94 21.51
N LEU A 211 21.94 1.26 22.58
CA LEU A 211 20.55 1.21 23.03
C LEU A 211 20.26 2.18 24.18
N GLU A 212 21.29 2.86 24.68
CA GLU A 212 21.21 3.83 25.75
C GLU A 212 21.99 5.10 25.39
N ALA A 213 21.43 6.27 25.67
CA ALA A 213 22.17 7.53 25.54
C ALA A 213 21.75 8.54 26.61
N LYS A 214 22.73 9.33 27.05
CA LYS A 214 22.47 10.57 27.77
C LYS A 214 22.10 11.66 26.77
N ALA A 215 21.03 12.38 27.05
CA ALA A 215 20.42 13.37 26.17
C ALA A 215 19.84 14.54 26.97
N LYS A 216 19.42 15.58 26.26
CA LYS A 216 18.65 16.71 26.78
C LYS A 216 17.36 16.85 26.00
N VAL A 217 16.31 17.31 26.66
CA VAL A 217 15.03 17.58 25.99
C VAL A 217 15.10 18.93 25.31
N LEU A 218 14.88 18.98 24.00
CA LEU A 218 14.83 20.24 23.25
C LEU A 218 13.47 20.91 23.40
N LYS A 219 12.41 20.13 23.19
CA LYS A 219 11.02 20.61 23.21
C LYS A 219 10.04 19.48 23.43
N TYR A 220 8.86 19.83 23.92
CA TYR A 220 7.76 18.90 24.06
C TYR A 220 6.43 19.56 23.68
N ARG A 221 5.39 18.77 23.43
CA ARG A 221 4.02 19.24 23.29
C ARG A 221 3.03 18.19 23.76
N LYS A 222 1.83 18.64 24.09
CA LYS A 222 0.69 17.77 24.36
C LYS A 222 -0.05 17.49 23.06
N VAL A 223 -0.50 16.25 22.90
CA VAL A 223 -1.31 15.83 21.76
C VAL A 223 -2.52 15.03 22.23
N LYS A 224 -3.62 15.12 21.49
CA LYS A 224 -4.84 14.35 21.75
C LYS A 224 -5.14 13.47 20.56
N ALA A 225 -5.10 12.16 20.79
CA ALA A 225 -5.41 11.15 19.78
C ALA A 225 -6.51 10.22 20.31
N LYS A 226 -7.60 10.07 19.55
CA LYS A 226 -8.73 9.18 19.90
C LYS A 226 -9.28 9.42 21.31
N GLY A 227 -9.30 10.67 21.77
CA GLY A 227 -9.80 11.05 23.09
C GLY A 227 -8.83 10.79 24.25
N LYS A 228 -7.65 10.22 24.01
CA LYS A 228 -6.58 10.08 25.00
C LYS A 228 -5.53 11.17 24.83
N GLU A 229 -5.04 11.68 25.95
CA GLU A 229 -3.90 12.60 25.98
C GLU A 229 -2.61 11.79 25.87
N ALA A 230 -1.65 12.33 25.13
CA ALA A 230 -0.29 11.82 25.05
C ALA A 230 0.68 13.02 24.96
N TYR A 231 1.95 12.76 25.20
CA TYR A 231 2.98 13.79 25.18
C TYR A 231 4.05 13.42 24.15
N GLN A 232 4.49 14.41 23.39
CA GLN A 232 5.52 14.24 22.39
C GLN A 232 6.76 14.99 22.84
N VAL A 233 7.90 14.29 22.86
CA VAL A 233 9.18 14.81 23.35
C VAL A 233 10.26 14.65 22.28
N VAL A 234 11.04 15.71 22.07
CA VAL A 234 12.20 15.72 21.16
C VAL A 234 13.47 15.86 21.98
N LEU A 235 14.44 15.00 21.71
CA LEU A 235 15.75 15.00 22.37
C LEU A 235 16.82 15.57 21.44
N ASP A 236 17.94 16.01 22.00
CA ASP A 236 19.10 16.46 21.22
C ASP A 236 19.87 15.29 20.55
N ARG A 237 19.79 14.12 21.17
CA ARG A 237 20.25 12.84 20.63
C ARG A 237 19.45 11.70 21.22
N THR A 238 19.30 10.62 20.47
CA THR A 238 18.48 9.48 20.90
C THR A 238 18.94 8.15 20.31
N PRO A 239 18.89 7.06 21.09
CA PRO A 239 19.06 5.70 20.57
C PRO A 239 17.78 5.14 19.94
N PHE A 240 16.62 5.81 20.08
CA PHE A 240 15.34 5.34 19.57
C PHE A 240 15.24 5.55 18.06
N TYR A 241 15.01 4.46 17.33
CA TYR A 241 14.75 4.50 15.91
C TYR A 241 13.32 5.01 15.71
N ALA A 242 13.19 6.08 14.92
CA ALA A 242 11.90 6.57 14.47
C ALA A 242 11.36 5.71 13.34
N GLU A 243 10.07 5.39 13.38
CA GLU A 243 9.41 4.59 12.34
C GLU A 243 9.75 5.07 10.92
N SER A 244 10.33 4.17 10.11
CA SER A 244 10.77 4.46 8.75
C SER A 244 11.14 3.18 8.00
N GLY A 245 10.96 3.15 6.68
CA GLY A 245 11.31 2.01 5.83
C GLY A 245 10.53 0.73 6.17
N GLY A 246 9.33 0.86 6.74
CA GLY A 246 8.51 -0.25 7.23
C GLY A 246 8.86 -0.77 8.63
N GLN A 247 10.01 -0.39 9.19
CA GLN A 247 10.34 -0.70 10.58
C GLN A 247 9.60 0.23 11.53
N VAL A 248 8.90 -0.35 12.52
CA VAL A 248 8.19 0.40 13.56
C VAL A 248 9.16 1.17 14.47
N GLY A 249 8.65 2.25 15.06
CA GLY A 249 9.38 3.04 16.04
C GLY A 249 9.72 2.22 17.28
N ASP A 250 10.86 2.53 17.90
CA ASP A 250 11.21 1.87 19.15
C ASP A 250 10.33 2.31 20.32
N THR A 251 10.20 1.38 21.26
CA THR A 251 9.64 1.62 22.59
C THR A 251 10.71 1.46 23.65
N GLY A 252 10.49 2.00 24.83
CA GLY A 252 11.51 1.99 25.89
C GLY A 252 11.16 2.96 27.00
N GLN A 253 12.16 3.61 27.56
CA GLN A 253 11.99 4.51 28.70
C GLN A 253 12.89 5.75 28.59
N LEU A 254 12.39 6.87 29.12
CA LEU A 254 13.17 8.07 29.41
C LEU A 254 13.25 8.23 30.94
N ALA A 255 14.46 8.21 31.50
CA ALA A 255 14.69 8.46 32.91
C ALA A 255 15.12 9.92 33.14
N VAL A 256 14.40 10.62 34.02
CA VAL A 256 14.70 11.99 34.45
C VAL A 256 14.75 12.04 35.97
N GLY A 257 15.95 12.27 36.52
CA GLY A 257 16.16 12.15 37.97
C GLY A 257 15.84 10.74 38.47
N SER A 258 14.87 10.63 39.39
CA SER A 258 14.40 9.34 39.92
C SER A 258 13.15 8.79 39.23
N ARG A 259 12.61 9.48 38.22
CA ARG A 259 11.38 9.08 37.50
C ARG A 259 11.69 8.48 36.15
N GLN A 260 10.83 7.56 35.73
CA GLN A 260 10.89 6.91 34.43
C GLN A 260 9.57 7.13 33.71
N TYR A 261 9.67 7.48 32.43
CA TYR A 261 8.53 7.70 31.54
C TYR A 261 8.57 6.67 30.42
N ALA A 262 7.47 5.98 30.17
CA ALA A 262 7.38 4.97 29.13
C ALA A 262 7.31 5.63 27.75
N VAL A 263 8.21 5.26 26.85
CA VAL A 263 8.11 5.60 25.42
C VAL A 263 7.29 4.52 24.75
N LEU A 264 6.08 4.88 24.33
CA LEU A 264 5.12 3.97 23.70
C LEU A 264 5.36 3.79 22.21
N ASP A 265 5.93 4.80 21.55
CA ASP A 265 6.21 4.80 20.11
C ASP A 265 7.20 5.93 19.79
N THR A 266 7.92 5.81 18.68
CA THR A 266 8.87 6.81 18.20
C THR A 266 8.61 7.10 16.72
N LYS A 267 8.26 8.34 16.39
CA LYS A 267 7.88 8.77 15.03
C LYS A 267 8.84 9.80 14.48
N LYS A 268 8.89 9.89 13.14
CA LYS A 268 9.61 10.96 12.44
C LYS A 268 8.64 12.06 12.00
N GLU A 269 8.92 13.30 12.37
CA GLU A 269 8.12 14.48 11.96
C GLU A 269 9.05 15.63 11.57
N ASN A 270 9.05 16.03 10.29
CA ASN A 270 9.90 17.12 9.79
C ASN A 270 11.38 16.99 10.22
N ASP A 271 11.94 15.78 10.05
CA ASP A 271 13.29 15.39 10.49
C ASP A 271 13.54 15.36 12.01
N LEU A 272 12.52 15.61 12.82
CA LEU A 272 12.54 15.38 14.26
C LEU A 272 12.23 13.92 14.58
N ILE A 273 12.92 13.38 15.60
CA ILE A 273 12.61 12.10 16.22
C ILE A 273 11.77 12.40 17.44
N VAL A 274 10.49 12.04 17.36
CA VAL A 274 9.47 12.37 18.34
C VAL A 274 9.14 11.13 19.14
N HIS A 275 9.39 11.19 20.44
CA HIS A 275 9.09 10.14 21.41
C HIS A 275 7.69 10.38 21.95
N ILE A 276 6.82 9.37 21.92
CA ILE A 276 5.44 9.45 22.41
C ILE A 276 5.38 8.82 23.80
N LEU A 277 4.95 9.62 24.78
CA LEU A 277 4.75 9.24 26.18
C LEU A 277 3.24 9.24 26.50
N ASP A 278 2.81 8.37 27.41
CA ASP A 278 1.44 8.36 27.97
C ASP A 278 1.23 9.37 29.11
N GLU A 279 2.29 9.73 29.80
CA GLU A 279 2.22 10.63 30.96
C GLU A 279 3.03 11.91 30.75
N GLN A 280 2.57 12.99 31.39
CA GLN A 280 3.28 14.27 31.36
C GLN A 280 4.55 14.17 32.21
N PRO A 281 5.72 14.52 31.65
CA PRO A 281 6.91 14.65 32.46
C PRO A 281 6.79 15.81 33.46
N GLU A 282 7.17 15.57 34.72
CA GLU A 282 7.08 16.59 35.79
C GLU A 282 8.14 17.67 35.64
N SER A 283 9.33 17.28 35.19
CA SER A 283 10.38 18.19 34.79
C SER A 283 11.14 17.56 33.62
N LEU A 284 11.43 18.38 32.60
CA LEU A 284 12.27 18.03 31.46
C LEU A 284 13.56 18.85 31.45
N GLU A 285 13.84 19.54 32.55
CA GLU A 285 15.07 20.30 32.76
C GLU A 285 16.18 19.36 33.25
N GLY A 286 17.30 19.32 32.52
CA GLY A 286 18.48 18.54 32.88
C GLY A 286 18.80 17.38 31.94
N GLU A 287 19.59 16.43 32.43
CA GLU A 287 20.01 15.24 31.69
C GLU A 287 18.93 14.15 31.74
N VAL A 288 18.62 13.57 30.58
CA VAL A 288 17.70 12.45 30.41
C VAL A 288 18.50 11.24 29.96
N ILE A 289 18.26 10.08 30.57
CA ILE A 289 18.79 8.80 30.10
C ILE A 289 17.71 8.13 29.26
N ALA A 290 17.96 8.02 27.96
CA ALA A 290 17.06 7.39 27.01
C ALA A 290 17.50 5.94 26.79
N THR A 291 16.64 4.97 27.11
CA THR A 291 16.95 3.53 27.02
C THR A 291 15.89 2.79 26.20
N VAL A 292 16.32 2.17 25.09
CA VAL A 292 15.45 1.37 24.20
C VAL A 292 15.20 -0.01 24.80
N ASP A 293 13.99 -0.55 24.58
CA ASP A 293 13.69 -1.95 24.87
C ASP A 293 14.55 -2.88 23.97
N ALA A 294 15.61 -3.43 24.57
CA ALA A 294 16.58 -4.26 23.87
C ALA A 294 15.97 -5.54 23.29
N SER A 295 14.95 -6.12 23.95
CA SER A 295 14.30 -7.35 23.50
C SER A 295 13.50 -7.08 22.23
N LYS A 296 12.64 -6.05 22.26
CA LYS A 296 11.87 -5.65 21.08
C LYS A 296 12.77 -5.22 19.92
N ARG A 297 13.79 -4.40 20.19
CA ARG A 297 14.76 -3.98 19.16
C ARG A 297 15.41 -5.19 18.48
N LYS A 298 15.81 -6.20 19.27
CA LYS A 298 16.42 -7.42 18.74
C LYS A 298 15.48 -8.17 17.80
N HIS A 299 14.24 -8.42 18.21
CA HIS A 299 13.28 -9.13 17.35
C HIS A 299 12.90 -8.31 16.11
N THR A 300 12.69 -7.00 16.24
CA THR A 300 12.46 -6.11 15.10
C THR A 300 13.64 -6.15 14.12
N ALA A 301 14.89 -6.16 14.60
CA ALA A 301 16.07 -6.26 13.74
C ALA A 301 16.16 -7.63 13.03
N ILE A 302 15.75 -8.73 13.70
CA ILE A 302 15.67 -10.07 13.10
C ILE A 302 14.67 -10.04 11.95
N HIS A 303 13.45 -9.56 12.22
CA HIS A 303 12.42 -9.45 11.21
C HIS A 303 12.83 -8.50 10.06
N HIS A 304 13.53 -7.41 10.35
CA HIS A 304 14.05 -6.51 9.32
C HIS A 304 15.03 -7.24 8.39
N SER A 305 15.99 -7.95 8.96
CA SER A 305 16.97 -8.70 8.21
C SER A 305 16.33 -9.83 7.39
N ALA A 306 15.32 -10.50 7.94
CA ALA A 306 14.54 -11.51 7.23
C ALA A 306 13.78 -10.91 6.03
N THR A 307 13.29 -9.67 6.13
CA THR A 307 12.64 -8.97 5.01
C THR A 307 13.57 -8.85 3.79
N HIS A 308 14.86 -8.59 3.98
CA HIS A 308 15.83 -8.54 2.87
C HIS A 308 16.00 -9.90 2.17
N LEU A 309 16.09 -10.99 2.94
CA LEU A 309 16.18 -12.34 2.39
C LEU A 309 14.89 -12.75 1.69
N LEU A 310 13.74 -12.40 2.26
CA LEU A 310 12.41 -12.65 1.70
C LEU A 310 12.23 -11.91 0.37
N HIS A 311 12.61 -10.64 0.30
CA HIS A 311 12.48 -9.85 -0.92
C HIS A 311 13.32 -10.43 -2.06
N ALA A 312 14.56 -10.82 -1.80
CA ALA A 312 15.41 -11.49 -2.77
C ALA A 312 14.83 -12.86 -3.19
N ALA A 313 14.31 -13.65 -2.25
CA ALA A 313 13.71 -14.96 -2.54
C ALA A 313 12.47 -14.82 -3.44
N LEU A 314 11.60 -13.86 -3.14
CA LEU A 314 10.42 -13.56 -3.96
C LEU A 314 10.82 -13.20 -5.40
N ARG A 315 11.88 -12.40 -5.58
CA ARG A 315 12.38 -12.04 -6.92
C ARG A 315 12.96 -13.25 -7.66
N ASN A 316 13.63 -14.16 -6.96
CA ASN A 316 14.17 -15.38 -7.56
C ASN A 316 13.09 -16.37 -7.99
N VAL A 317 12.05 -16.55 -7.17
CA VAL A 317 10.97 -17.51 -7.45
C VAL A 317 9.95 -16.95 -8.43
N LEU A 318 9.50 -15.72 -8.21
CA LEU A 318 8.40 -15.13 -8.97
C LEU A 318 8.89 -14.33 -10.17
N GLY A 319 10.09 -13.76 -10.12
CA GLY A 319 10.68 -12.92 -11.17
C GLY A 319 11.01 -11.49 -10.74
N THR A 320 11.79 -10.79 -11.56
CA THR A 320 12.35 -9.46 -11.26
C THR A 320 11.32 -8.32 -11.27
N HIS A 321 10.08 -8.57 -11.69
CA HIS A 321 8.97 -7.60 -11.60
C HIS A 321 8.43 -7.42 -10.18
N VAL A 322 8.79 -8.31 -9.26
CA VAL A 322 8.45 -8.16 -7.84
C VAL A 322 9.12 -6.90 -7.31
N ALA A 323 8.30 -5.95 -6.87
CA ALA A 323 8.74 -4.72 -6.25
C ALA A 323 7.93 -4.50 -4.96
N GLN A 324 8.61 -4.09 -3.89
CA GLN A 324 7.97 -3.71 -2.63
C GLN A 324 6.91 -2.61 -2.87
N LYS A 325 5.75 -2.78 -2.24
CA LYS A 325 4.62 -1.84 -2.20
C LYS A 325 4.24 -1.42 -0.79
N GLY A 326 4.69 -2.16 0.21
CA GLY A 326 4.48 -1.88 1.63
C GLY A 326 5.34 -2.81 2.47
N SER A 327 5.70 -2.38 3.67
CA SER A 327 6.43 -3.21 4.63
C SER A 327 6.02 -2.80 6.04
N LEU A 328 5.86 -3.80 6.91
CA LEU A 328 5.69 -3.63 8.34
C LEU A 328 6.63 -4.61 9.03
N VAL A 329 7.51 -4.10 9.88
CA VAL A 329 8.48 -4.89 10.63
C VAL A 329 8.37 -4.46 12.09
N ASN A 330 7.84 -5.35 12.92
CA ASN A 330 7.75 -5.15 14.37
C ASN A 330 8.39 -6.34 15.11
N ALA A 331 8.31 -6.36 16.45
CA ALA A 331 8.95 -7.40 17.26
C ALA A 331 8.24 -8.76 17.18
N ASP A 332 6.97 -8.81 16.77
CA ASP A 332 6.15 -10.02 16.77
C ASP A 332 6.12 -10.70 15.40
N TYR A 333 6.07 -9.92 14.32
CA TYR A 333 6.04 -10.41 12.95
C TYR A 333 6.52 -9.36 11.93
N LEU A 334 6.73 -9.81 10.69
CA LEU A 334 6.87 -8.95 9.52
C LEU A 334 5.73 -9.18 8.52
N ARG A 335 5.37 -8.13 7.79
CA ARG A 335 4.48 -8.17 6.62
C ARG A 335 5.20 -7.49 5.46
N PHE A 336 5.27 -8.17 4.32
CA PHE A 336 5.87 -7.64 3.11
C PHE A 336 4.85 -7.62 1.98
N ASP A 337 4.45 -6.42 1.56
CA ASP A 337 3.50 -6.23 0.47
C ASP A 337 4.28 -5.96 -0.82
N PHE A 338 4.02 -6.71 -1.89
CA PHE A 338 4.77 -6.59 -3.14
C PHE A 338 3.86 -6.67 -4.38
N SER A 339 4.34 -6.17 -5.52
CA SER A 339 3.63 -6.28 -6.78
C SER A 339 3.74 -7.69 -7.37
N HIS A 340 2.59 -8.33 -7.50
CA HIS A 340 2.43 -9.56 -8.25
C HIS A 340 1.02 -9.58 -8.88
N PHE A 341 0.89 -10.22 -10.04
CA PHE A 341 -0.35 -10.19 -10.84
C PHE A 341 -1.36 -11.27 -10.40
N SER A 342 -0.93 -12.26 -9.63
CA SER A 342 -1.78 -13.33 -9.09
C SER A 342 -1.49 -13.58 -7.62
N LYS A 343 -2.24 -14.51 -7.00
CA LYS A 343 -1.83 -15.09 -5.72
C LYS A 343 -0.66 -16.04 -5.97
N MET A 344 0.25 -16.14 -5.00
CA MET A 344 1.27 -17.18 -5.00
C MET A 344 0.62 -18.55 -4.81
N THR A 345 1.18 -19.58 -5.44
CA THR A 345 0.79 -20.97 -5.17
C THR A 345 1.45 -21.48 -3.89
N ASP A 346 0.92 -22.57 -3.33
CA ASP A 346 1.53 -23.21 -2.15
C ASP A 346 2.96 -23.68 -2.43
N GLU A 347 3.26 -24.10 -3.65
CA GLU A 347 4.60 -24.49 -4.09
C GLU A 347 5.55 -23.28 -4.16
N GLU A 348 5.09 -22.15 -4.72
CA GLU A 348 5.87 -20.90 -4.76
C GLU A 348 6.16 -20.40 -3.33
N ILE A 349 5.19 -20.49 -2.42
CA ILE A 349 5.37 -20.11 -1.00
C ILE A 349 6.42 -21.01 -0.32
N ARG A 350 6.30 -22.34 -0.48
CA ARG A 350 7.26 -23.29 0.09
C ARG A 350 8.66 -23.10 -0.47
N GLU A 351 8.79 -22.78 -1.75
CA GLU A 351 10.09 -22.53 -2.37
C GLU A 351 10.75 -21.25 -1.84
N VAL A 352 9.97 -20.17 -1.69
CA VAL A 352 10.46 -18.93 -1.05
C VAL A 352 10.92 -19.20 0.38
N GLU A 353 10.11 -19.93 1.17
CA GLU A 353 10.45 -20.33 2.54
C GLU A 353 11.73 -21.18 2.59
N ARG A 354 11.88 -22.12 1.65
CA ARG A 354 13.07 -22.97 1.55
C ARG A 354 14.32 -22.15 1.29
N ILE A 355 14.28 -21.23 0.32
CA ILE A 355 15.42 -20.37 -0.05
C ILE A 355 15.83 -19.47 1.12
N VAL A 356 14.86 -18.83 1.79
CA VAL A 356 15.15 -17.96 2.95
C VAL A 356 15.85 -18.76 4.05
N ASN A 357 15.31 -19.93 4.41
CA ASN A 357 15.90 -20.79 5.42
C ASN A 357 17.28 -21.34 5.03
N GLU A 358 17.52 -21.62 3.75
CA GLU A 358 18.85 -21.99 3.23
C GLU A 358 19.85 -20.86 3.44
N LYS A 359 19.49 -19.62 3.06
CA LYS A 359 20.34 -18.43 3.23
C LYS A 359 20.60 -18.08 4.70
N ILE A 360 19.66 -18.39 5.59
CA ILE A 360 19.87 -18.30 7.05
C ILE A 360 20.94 -19.32 7.50
N ARG A 361 20.81 -20.58 7.07
CA ARG A 361 21.73 -21.67 7.44
C ARG A 361 23.15 -21.51 6.87
N GLU A 362 23.28 -20.83 5.73
CA GLU A 362 24.59 -20.43 5.17
C GLU A 362 25.37 -19.48 6.10
N ASN A 363 24.71 -18.85 7.07
CA ASN A 363 25.32 -17.99 8.08
C ASN A 363 26.17 -16.85 7.47
N ILE A 364 25.59 -16.19 6.47
CA ILE A 364 26.22 -15.22 5.58
C ILE A 364 26.48 -13.90 6.32
N PRO A 365 27.66 -13.28 6.19
CA PRO A 365 27.93 -11.94 6.73
C PRO A 365 26.96 -10.87 6.24
N VAL A 366 26.45 -10.07 7.18
CA VAL A 366 25.69 -8.84 6.93
C VAL A 366 26.66 -7.67 6.94
N VAL A 367 26.88 -7.07 5.78
CA VAL A 367 27.83 -5.96 5.59
C VAL A 367 27.07 -4.67 5.38
N ILE A 368 27.37 -3.65 6.18
CA ILE A 368 26.76 -2.32 6.07
C ILE A 368 27.83 -1.31 5.68
N ARG A 369 27.57 -0.53 4.63
CA ARG A 369 28.46 0.54 4.15
C ARG A 369 27.68 1.84 3.99
N ILE A 370 28.37 2.95 4.22
CA ILE A 370 27.84 4.29 3.95
C ILE A 370 28.53 4.76 2.66
N LEU A 371 27.74 5.02 1.62
CA LEU A 371 28.24 5.37 0.30
C LEU A 371 27.46 6.57 -0.27
N PRO A 372 28.06 7.37 -1.16
CA PRO A 372 27.31 8.28 -2.02
C PRO A 372 26.23 7.51 -2.79
N LYS A 373 25.04 8.10 -2.94
CA LYS A 373 23.88 7.46 -3.57
C LYS A 373 24.19 6.91 -4.97
N GLU A 374 24.93 7.67 -5.78
CA GLU A 374 25.30 7.25 -7.14
C GLU A 374 26.21 6.01 -7.14
N GLU A 375 27.16 5.92 -6.21
CA GLU A 375 28.05 4.76 -6.07
C GLU A 375 27.29 3.53 -5.58
N ALA A 376 26.34 3.73 -4.65
CA ALA A 376 25.50 2.66 -4.15
C ALA A 376 24.63 2.05 -5.26
N VAL A 377 24.03 2.87 -6.13
CA VAL A 377 23.26 2.36 -7.28
C VAL A 377 24.18 1.63 -8.26
N LYS A 378 25.39 2.14 -8.52
CA LYS A 378 26.39 1.49 -9.39
C LYS A 378 26.89 0.15 -8.84
N SER A 379 26.87 -0.07 -7.52
CA SER A 379 27.23 -1.36 -6.92
C SER A 379 26.13 -2.42 -7.03
N GLY A 380 25.01 -2.09 -7.69
CA GLY A 380 23.85 -2.98 -7.83
C GLY A 380 22.89 -2.91 -6.65
N ALA A 381 23.05 -1.95 -5.73
CA ALA A 381 22.12 -1.80 -4.61
C ALA A 381 20.75 -1.35 -5.12
N MET A 382 19.73 -2.11 -4.73
CA MET A 382 18.35 -1.80 -5.06
C MET A 382 17.84 -0.68 -4.14
N ALA A 383 17.29 0.37 -4.75
CA ALA A 383 16.51 1.37 -4.04
C ALA A 383 15.08 0.86 -3.85
N LEU A 384 14.52 1.06 -2.67
CA LEU A 384 13.15 0.66 -2.34
C LEU A 384 12.15 1.68 -2.89
N PHE A 385 11.01 1.18 -3.34
CA PHE A 385 9.95 1.98 -3.94
C PHE A 385 9.33 2.94 -2.92
N GLY A 386 9.18 4.21 -3.31
CA GLY A 386 8.51 5.24 -2.50
C GLY A 386 9.41 5.94 -1.47
N GLU A 387 10.62 5.42 -1.24
CA GLU A 387 11.57 6.01 -0.30
C GLU A 387 12.35 7.19 -0.91
N LYS A 388 12.60 8.22 -0.10
CA LYS A 388 13.46 9.34 -0.47
C LYS A 388 14.83 9.15 0.17
N TYR A 389 15.85 9.16 -0.66
CA TYR A 389 17.25 8.99 -0.25
C TYR A 389 18.00 10.31 -0.38
N GLY A 390 18.77 10.66 0.65
CA GLY A 390 19.73 11.77 0.61
C GLY A 390 20.97 11.45 -0.23
N ASP A 391 21.94 12.36 -0.23
CA ASP A 391 23.16 12.25 -1.04
C ASP A 391 24.06 11.09 -0.59
N THR A 392 24.00 10.76 0.70
CA THR A 392 24.69 9.62 1.31
C THR A 392 23.66 8.61 1.82
N VAL A 393 23.89 7.33 1.52
CA VAL A 393 22.96 6.24 1.83
C VAL A 393 23.67 5.08 2.53
N ARG A 394 22.91 4.34 3.35
CA ARG A 394 23.36 3.06 3.91
C ARG A 394 23.00 1.95 2.93
N VAL A 395 24.01 1.18 2.54
CA VAL A 395 23.88 -0.04 1.74
C VAL A 395 24.06 -1.23 2.66
N VAL A 396 23.07 -2.11 2.64
CA VAL A 396 23.09 -3.38 3.37
C VAL A 396 23.28 -4.49 2.35
N THR A 397 24.22 -5.38 2.61
CA THR A 397 24.51 -6.55 1.79
C THR A 397 24.39 -7.81 2.63
N ILE A 398 23.53 -8.73 2.20
CA ILE A 398 23.43 -10.10 2.69
C ILE A 398 23.61 -11.01 1.48
N ASP A 399 24.87 -11.44 1.26
CA ASP A 399 25.35 -12.05 0.01
C ASP A 399 25.33 -11.06 -1.19
N PRO A 400 26.51 -10.64 -1.70
CA PRO A 400 26.62 -9.68 -2.81
C PRO A 400 25.92 -10.10 -4.12
N THR A 401 25.65 -11.40 -4.29
CA THR A 401 24.98 -11.95 -5.47
C THR A 401 23.49 -12.17 -5.26
N TYR A 402 22.98 -11.90 -4.07
CA TYR A 402 21.62 -12.25 -3.66
C TYR A 402 20.83 -11.05 -3.13
N SER A 403 21.34 -10.35 -2.10
CA SER A 403 20.64 -9.20 -1.49
C SER A 403 21.58 -8.03 -1.24
N VAL A 404 21.36 -6.94 -1.98
CA VAL A 404 22.05 -5.65 -1.85
C VAL A 404 21.02 -4.54 -1.94
N GLU A 405 20.77 -3.82 -0.85
CA GLU A 405 19.66 -2.85 -0.77
C GLU A 405 20.05 -1.56 -0.04
N LEU A 406 19.42 -0.45 -0.42
CA LEU A 406 19.50 0.81 0.32
C LEU A 406 18.57 0.74 1.54
N CYS A 407 19.13 0.72 2.75
CA CYS A 407 18.35 0.53 3.97
C CYS A 407 18.86 1.34 5.16
N GLY A 408 17.97 2.16 5.73
CA GLY A 408 18.20 2.93 6.96
C GLY A 408 17.83 2.19 8.25
N GLY A 409 17.28 0.98 8.17
CA GLY A 409 16.82 0.23 9.32
C GLY A 409 17.92 -0.23 10.27
N THR A 410 17.47 -0.73 11.42
CA THR A 410 18.36 -1.29 12.44
C THR A 410 18.54 -2.80 12.23
N PHE A 411 19.79 -3.24 12.20
CA PHE A 411 20.17 -4.66 12.19
C PHE A 411 20.64 -5.13 13.58
N GLY A 412 20.73 -4.22 14.56
CA GLY A 412 21.16 -4.54 15.92
C GLY A 412 22.51 -5.25 15.93
N GLN A 413 22.58 -6.39 16.62
CA GLN A 413 23.77 -7.25 16.69
C GLN A 413 23.85 -8.29 15.57
N ILE A 414 22.93 -8.28 14.61
CA ILE A 414 22.92 -9.25 13.51
C ILE A 414 24.09 -8.92 12.60
N ARG A 415 25.13 -9.74 12.68
CA ARG A 415 26.34 -9.66 11.85
C ARG A 415 26.40 -10.76 10.79
N VAL A 416 25.59 -11.80 10.95
CA VAL A 416 25.46 -12.92 10.02
C VAL A 416 23.99 -13.38 9.97
N SER A 417 23.56 -13.94 8.83
CA SER A 417 22.17 -14.39 8.61
C SER A 417 21.73 -15.52 9.55
N GLY A 418 22.66 -16.29 10.12
CA GLY A 418 22.31 -17.36 11.07
C GLY A 418 21.73 -16.88 12.39
N PHE A 419 21.91 -15.61 12.75
CA PHE A 419 21.29 -15.01 13.95
C PHE A 419 19.77 -14.87 13.85
N LEU A 420 19.19 -15.02 12.65
CA LEU A 420 17.75 -14.87 12.46
C LEU A 420 16.94 -16.03 13.06
N GLY A 421 17.56 -17.20 13.24
CA GLY A 421 16.84 -18.41 13.63
C GLY A 421 15.96 -18.94 12.50
N PHE A 422 15.28 -20.06 12.74
CA PHE A 422 14.39 -20.73 11.78
C PHE A 422 13.20 -21.35 12.50
#